data_AF-A0AA39TU56-F1
#
_entry.id   AF-A0AA39TU56-F1
#
_cell.length_a   1.000
_cell.length_b   1.000
_cell.length_c   1.000
_cell.angle_alpha   90.00
_cell.angle_beta   90.00
_cell.angle_gamma   90.00
#
_symmetry.space_group_name_H-M   'P 1'
#
loop_
_entity.id
_entity.type
_entity.pdbx_description
1 polymer ?
#
loop_
_entity_poly.entity_id
_entity_poly.type
_entity_poly.pdbx_seq_one_letter_code
_entity_poly.pdbx_strand_id
1 'polypeptide(L)'
;MWWSIIGMGGFAFVSCTDEKTVLKGHQVWEDGKIRASFEESCEEELSKEAHIYKLLGEHPQILKFFRLEEVHTGRSFEARPRIKRELFALGSGLYEIVAWARLFPGSNEDDIQERLSDEVFPSLEDLPIRNVIHGCWNELYDNAVCSGTVVIIGLSTSRGCLG
;
A
#
# COMPACT_ATOMS: atom_id res chain seq x y z
N MET A 1 -20.65 15.68 -7.56
CA MET A 1 -19.66 14.89 -6.80
C MET A 1 -20.34 13.58 -6.47
N TRP A 2 -19.78 12.45 -6.92
CA TRP A 2 -20.40 11.14 -6.79
C TRP A 2 -20.05 10.45 -5.45
N TRP A 3 -19.08 11.00 -4.70
CA TRP A 3 -18.72 10.54 -3.36
C TRP A 3 -18.86 11.65 -2.30
N SER A 4 -18.96 11.23 -1.04
CA SER A 4 -18.91 12.11 0.14
C SER A 4 -18.32 11.40 1.35
N ILE A 5 -17.68 12.15 2.26
CA ILE A 5 -17.33 11.65 3.59
C ILE A 5 -18.62 11.70 4.42
N ILE A 6 -19.07 10.54 4.86
CA ILE A 6 -20.31 10.39 5.65
C ILE A 6 -20.02 10.25 7.14
N GLY A 7 -18.76 10.03 7.52
CA GLY A 7 -18.36 9.94 8.91
C GLY A 7 -16.85 9.91 9.12
N MET A 8 -16.45 10.13 10.37
CA MET A 8 -15.06 10.08 10.82
C MET A 8 -15.02 9.34 12.15
N GLY A 9 -14.26 8.24 12.21
CA GLY A 9 -13.90 7.55 13.44
C GLY A 9 -12.57 8.08 14.01
N GLY A 10 -12.08 7.47 15.09
CA GLY A 10 -10.84 7.91 15.74
C GLY A 10 -9.60 7.89 14.82
N PHE A 11 -9.58 6.98 13.83
CA PHE A 11 -8.43 6.77 12.93
C PHE A 11 -8.82 6.51 11.47
N ALA A 12 -10.10 6.66 11.11
CA ALA A 12 -10.57 6.32 9.76
C ALA A 12 -11.69 7.25 9.30
N PHE A 13 -11.63 7.64 8.04
CA PHE A 13 -12.75 8.21 7.32
C PHE A 13 -13.69 7.10 6.85
N VAL A 14 -14.96 7.44 6.79
CA VAL A 14 -16.01 6.63 6.19
C VAL A 14 -16.55 7.43 5.01
N SER A 15 -16.32 6.96 3.79
CA SER A 15 -16.79 7.59 2.56
C SER A 15 -17.80 6.71 1.83
N CYS A 16 -18.69 7.33 1.05
CA CYS A 16 -19.66 6.65 0.21
C CYS A 16 -19.38 6.97 -1.25
N THR A 17 -19.41 5.98 -2.15
CA THR A 17 -19.06 6.17 -3.58
C THR A 17 -20.24 6.09 -4.54
N ASP A 18 -21.32 5.39 -4.18
CA ASP A 18 -22.46 5.13 -5.07
C ASP A 18 -23.79 5.01 -4.30
N GLU A 19 -23.87 5.65 -3.12
CA GLU A 19 -24.98 5.56 -2.15
C GLU A 19 -25.23 4.16 -1.58
N LYS A 20 -24.48 3.14 -2.02
CA LYS A 20 -24.68 1.73 -1.66
C LYS A 20 -23.44 1.10 -1.07
N THR A 21 -22.27 1.66 -1.36
CA THR A 21 -20.96 1.17 -0.99
C THR A 21 -20.28 2.18 -0.11
N VAL A 22 -19.94 1.73 1.08
CA VAL A 22 -19.14 2.49 2.04
C VAL A 22 -17.71 2.00 2.01
N LEU A 23 -16.77 2.93 2.02
CA LEU A 23 -15.33 2.71 2.10
C LEU A 23 -14.85 3.25 3.44
N LYS A 24 -13.96 2.50 4.10
CA LYS A 24 -13.34 2.91 5.36
C LYS A 24 -11.83 2.92 5.23
N GLY A 25 -11.16 4.02 5.57
CA GLY A 25 -9.70 4.14 5.44
C GLY A 25 -9.14 5.39 6.09
N HIS A 26 -7.83 5.40 6.40
CA HIS A 26 -7.17 6.59 6.97
C HIS A 26 -6.95 7.72 5.96
N GLN A 27 -7.11 7.43 4.66
CA GLN A 27 -7.02 8.40 3.57
C GLN A 27 -8.26 8.35 2.69
N VAL A 28 -8.65 9.51 2.17
CA VAL A 28 -9.69 9.67 1.14
C VAL A 28 -9.03 10.25 -0.10
N TRP A 29 -9.24 9.60 -1.23
CA TRP A 29 -8.61 9.95 -2.51
C TRP A 29 -9.68 10.37 -3.53
N GLU A 30 -9.36 11.37 -4.35
CA GLU A 30 -10.15 11.77 -5.52
C GLU A 30 -9.19 12.16 -6.65
N ASP A 31 -9.33 11.54 -7.81
CA ASP A 31 -8.51 11.80 -9.01
C ASP A 31 -7.00 11.75 -8.73
N GLY A 32 -6.56 10.76 -7.95
CA GLY A 32 -5.15 10.57 -7.57
C GLY A 32 -4.63 11.60 -6.55
N LYS A 33 -5.48 12.46 -6.00
CA LYS A 33 -5.13 13.43 -4.96
C LYS A 33 -5.75 13.05 -3.62
N ILE A 34 -4.98 13.19 -2.55
CA ILE A 34 -5.49 13.05 -1.18
C ILE A 34 -6.41 14.23 -0.90
N ARG A 35 -7.64 13.92 -0.49
CA ARG A 35 -8.65 14.88 -0.02
C ARG A 35 -8.70 14.97 1.50
N ALA A 36 -8.40 13.88 2.18
CA ALA A 36 -8.31 13.82 3.64
C ALA A 36 -7.34 12.71 4.06
N SER A 37 -6.62 12.91 5.15
CA SER A 37 -5.69 11.91 5.71
C SER A 37 -5.56 12.06 7.23
N PHE A 38 -5.41 10.93 7.92
CA PHE A 38 -4.84 10.89 9.28
C PHE A 38 -3.31 10.72 9.22
N GLU A 39 -2.61 11.22 10.24
CA GLU A 39 -1.15 11.08 10.38
C GLU A 39 -0.75 9.63 10.70
N GLU A 40 -1.55 8.94 11.51
CA GLU A 40 -1.34 7.54 11.86
C GLU A 40 -2.10 6.60 10.92
N SER A 41 -1.47 5.46 10.63
CA SER A 41 -2.04 4.41 9.79
C SER A 41 -3.04 3.55 10.59
N CYS A 42 -4.23 3.26 10.06
CA CYS A 42 -5.25 2.43 10.74
C CYS A 42 -5.38 1.01 10.17
N GLU A 43 -4.32 0.52 9.55
CA GLU A 43 -4.34 -0.67 8.71
C GLU A 43 -4.46 -1.97 9.50
N GLU A 44 -3.79 -2.06 10.64
CA GLU A 44 -3.91 -3.20 11.54
C GLU A 44 -5.33 -3.32 12.07
N GLU A 45 -5.95 -2.19 12.43
CA GLU A 45 -7.32 -2.13 12.92
C GLU A 45 -8.32 -2.53 11.84
N LEU A 46 -8.13 -2.05 10.62
CA LEU A 46 -8.96 -2.44 9.48
C LEU A 46 -8.74 -3.90 9.07
N SER A 47 -7.54 -4.44 9.24
CA SER A 47 -7.24 -5.86 9.03
C SER A 47 -7.93 -6.76 10.05
N LYS A 48 -7.93 -6.36 11.33
CA LYS A 48 -8.69 -7.03 12.40
C LYS A 48 -10.19 -6.98 12.10
N GLU A 49 -10.70 -5.82 11.70
CA GLU A 49 -12.11 -5.64 11.35
C GLU A 49 -12.52 -6.51 10.15
N ALA A 50 -11.71 -6.55 9.09
CA ALA A 50 -11.95 -7.43 7.94
C ALA A 50 -11.92 -8.91 8.29
N HIS A 51 -11.06 -9.32 9.24
CA HIS A 51 -11.04 -10.68 9.75
C HIS A 51 -12.36 -11.03 10.47
N ILE A 52 -12.89 -10.11 11.29
CA ILE A 52 -14.19 -10.28 11.93
C ILE A 52 -15.30 -10.49 10.88
N TYR A 53 -15.34 -9.66 9.84
CA TYR A 53 -16.33 -9.82 8.77
C TYR A 53 -16.22 -11.17 8.04
N LYS A 54 -14.99 -11.66 7.78
CA LYS A 54 -14.78 -12.99 7.18
C LYS A 54 -15.33 -14.11 8.05
N LEU A 55 -15.18 -14.01 9.38
CA LEU A 55 -15.70 -15.01 10.32
C LEU A 55 -17.22 -14.96 10.44
N LEU A 56 -17.81 -13.76 10.42
CA LEU A 56 -19.26 -13.57 10.53
C LEU A 56 -20.01 -14.07 9.27
N GLY A 57 -19.36 -14.02 8.10
CA GLY A 57 -19.98 -14.38 6.83
C GLY A 57 -21.07 -13.38 6.41
N GLU A 58 -21.93 -13.79 5.48
CA GLU A 58 -23.04 -12.96 5.04
C GLU A 58 -24.18 -12.98 6.07
N HIS A 59 -24.60 -11.80 6.54
CA HIS A 59 -25.67 -11.67 7.51
C HIS A 59 -26.64 -10.54 7.13
N PRO A 60 -27.97 -10.73 7.22
CA PRO A 60 -28.95 -9.76 6.75
C PRO A 60 -28.99 -8.43 7.54
N GLN A 61 -28.44 -8.41 8.75
CA GLN A 61 -28.42 -7.21 9.64
C GLN A 61 -27.04 -6.56 9.76
N ILE A 62 -26.02 -7.14 9.13
CA ILE A 62 -24.65 -6.62 9.16
C ILE A 62 -24.28 -6.26 7.73
N LEU A 63 -23.48 -5.21 7.57
CA LEU A 63 -23.02 -4.80 6.25
C LEU A 63 -22.24 -5.95 5.60
N LYS A 64 -22.51 -6.19 4.31
CA LYS A 64 -21.78 -7.20 3.55
C LYS A 64 -20.37 -6.69 3.29
N PHE A 65 -19.38 -7.45 3.75
CA PHE A 65 -17.99 -7.24 3.40
C PHE A 65 -17.70 -7.78 1.99
N PHE A 66 -17.18 -6.94 1.11
CA PHE A 66 -16.76 -7.37 -0.23
C PHE A 66 -15.31 -7.83 -0.26
N ARG A 67 -14.39 -6.90 0.02
CA ARG A 67 -12.95 -7.16 -0.03
C ARG A 67 -12.18 -6.07 0.68
N LEU A 68 -10.89 -6.32 0.81
CA LEU A 68 -9.87 -5.29 0.97
C LEU A 68 -9.39 -4.85 -0.40
N GLU A 69 -9.26 -3.54 -0.57
CA GLU A 69 -8.71 -2.93 -1.76
C GLU A 69 -7.55 -2.02 -1.36
N GLU A 70 -6.42 -2.21 -2.04
CA GLU A 70 -5.21 -1.43 -1.87
C GLU A 70 -5.14 -0.37 -2.97
N VAL A 71 -5.08 0.90 -2.58
CA VAL A 71 -5.01 2.02 -3.53
C VAL A 71 -3.55 2.40 -3.71
N HIS A 72 -2.97 1.99 -4.84
CA HIS A 72 -1.63 2.41 -5.24
C HIS A 72 -1.71 3.65 -6.14
N THR A 73 -1.09 4.76 -5.72
CA THR A 73 -0.86 5.89 -6.61
C THR A 73 0.41 5.68 -7.42
N GLY A 74 0.27 5.57 -8.74
CA GLY A 74 1.40 5.42 -9.64
C GLY A 74 2.38 6.62 -9.62
N ARG A 75 3.67 6.28 -9.46
CA ARG A 75 4.91 6.95 -9.94
C ARG A 75 5.40 8.24 -9.26
N SER A 76 6.25 8.04 -8.25
CA SER A 76 7.62 8.57 -8.08
C SER A 76 8.27 7.72 -6.97
N PHE A 77 9.61 7.58 -6.90
CA PHE A 77 10.26 6.80 -5.82
C PHE A 77 9.80 7.28 -4.43
N GLU A 78 9.63 8.60 -4.27
CA GLU A 78 9.11 9.23 -3.05
C GLU A 78 7.60 8.99 -2.82
N ALA A 79 6.84 8.72 -3.87
CA ALA A 79 5.43 8.33 -3.79
C ALA A 79 5.24 6.83 -3.52
N ARG A 80 6.31 6.02 -3.59
CA ARG A 80 6.22 4.61 -3.16
C ARG A 80 5.88 4.56 -1.67
N PRO A 81 5.00 3.63 -1.25
CA PRO A 81 4.77 3.38 0.17
C PRO A 81 6.09 3.26 0.93
N ARG A 82 6.16 3.82 2.14
CA ARG A 82 7.40 3.87 2.95
C ARG A 82 8.08 2.50 3.04
N ILE A 83 7.29 1.45 3.20
CA ILE A 83 7.76 0.06 3.26
C ILE A 83 8.40 -0.40 1.94
N LYS A 84 7.86 0.01 0.79
CA LYS A 84 8.45 -0.32 -0.52
C LYS A 84 9.76 0.44 -0.73
N ARG A 85 9.88 1.69 -0.26
CA ARG A 85 11.16 2.43 -0.22
C ARG A 85 12.20 1.75 0.67
N GLU A 86 11.78 1.29 1.85
CA GLU A 86 12.66 0.58 2.79
C GLU A 86 13.11 -0.78 2.24
N LEU A 87 12.21 -1.54 1.59
CA LEU A 87 12.56 -2.79 0.90
C LEU A 87 13.54 -2.56 -0.24
N PHE A 88 13.36 -1.48 -1.01
CA PHE A 88 14.29 -1.10 -2.06
C PHE A 88 15.67 -0.76 -1.50
N ALA A 89 15.73 0.06 -0.44
CA ALA A 89 16.98 0.39 0.25
C ALA A 89 17.65 -0.84 0.86
N LEU A 90 16.86 -1.79 1.39
CA LEU A 90 17.35 -3.08 1.89
C LEU A 90 17.97 -3.91 0.76
N GLY A 91 17.31 -4.01 -0.40
CA GLY A 91 17.85 -4.70 -1.58
C GLY A 91 19.17 -4.11 -2.03
N SER A 92 19.28 -2.78 -2.03
CA SER A 92 20.51 -2.05 -2.33
C SER A 92 21.64 -2.34 -1.33
N GLY A 93 21.35 -2.33 -0.03
CA GLY A 93 22.36 -2.68 0.99
C GLY A 93 22.79 -4.15 0.93
N LEU A 94 21.86 -5.07 0.69
CA LEU A 94 22.15 -6.49 0.50
C LEU A 94 23.05 -6.71 -0.73
N TYR A 95 22.79 -6.01 -1.83
CA TYR A 95 23.67 -6.03 -3.00
C TYR A 95 25.08 -5.59 -2.63
N GLU A 96 25.26 -4.44 -1.96
CA GLU A 96 26.60 -3.93 -1.62
C GLU A 96 27.39 -4.89 -0.73
N ILE A 97 26.70 -5.52 0.23
CA ILE A 97 27.30 -6.52 1.12
C ILE A 97 27.73 -7.75 0.33
N VAL A 98 26.86 -8.27 -0.54
CA VAL A 98 27.05 -9.56 -1.20
C VAL A 98 27.95 -9.47 -2.43
N ALA A 99 27.83 -8.40 -3.21
CA ALA A 99 28.69 -8.12 -4.35
C ALA A 99 30.06 -7.57 -3.93
N TRP A 100 30.20 -7.18 -2.66
CA TRP A 100 31.39 -6.50 -2.11
C TRP A 100 31.79 -5.28 -2.95
N ALA A 101 30.78 -4.58 -3.51
CA ALA A 101 30.95 -3.50 -4.46
C ALA A 101 29.78 -2.52 -4.36
N ARG A 102 30.07 -1.21 -4.52
CA ARG A 102 29.05 -0.16 -4.58
C ARG A 102 28.16 -0.36 -5.81
N LEU A 103 26.91 0.11 -5.73
CA LEU A 103 26.05 0.24 -6.90
C LEU A 103 26.74 1.11 -7.96
N PHE A 104 26.93 0.54 -9.15
CA PHE A 104 27.60 1.19 -10.29
C PHE A 104 28.93 1.88 -9.93
N PRO A 105 30.01 1.10 -9.68
CA PRO A 105 31.30 1.64 -9.27
C PRO A 105 31.78 2.78 -10.17
N GLY A 106 32.15 3.91 -9.59
CA GLY A 106 32.60 5.11 -10.31
C GLY A 106 31.51 6.11 -10.68
N SER A 107 30.24 5.83 -10.35
CA SER A 107 29.13 6.78 -10.49
C SER A 107 28.97 7.61 -9.21
N ASN A 108 28.45 8.83 -9.33
CA ASN A 108 28.10 9.64 -8.16
C ASN A 108 26.72 9.23 -7.59
N GLU A 109 26.34 9.75 -6.43
CA GLU A 109 25.09 9.38 -5.75
C GLU A 109 23.83 9.79 -6.52
N ASP A 110 23.86 10.95 -7.20
CA ASP A 110 22.73 11.44 -7.99
C ASP A 110 22.49 10.56 -9.22
N ASP A 111 23.57 10.16 -9.92
CA ASP A 111 23.51 9.26 -11.08
C ASP A 111 23.02 7.86 -10.67
N ILE A 112 23.43 7.40 -9.49
CA ILE A 112 22.96 6.11 -8.93
C ILE A 112 21.47 6.20 -8.63
N GLN A 113 21.04 7.28 -7.95
CA GLN A 113 19.64 7.52 -7.63
C GLN A 113 18.76 7.59 -8.90
N GLU A 114 19.23 8.27 -9.95
CA GLU A 114 18.54 8.37 -11.23
C GLU A 114 18.39 7.00 -11.90
N ARG A 115 19.48 6.24 -12.04
CA ARG A 115 19.43 4.88 -12.63
C ARG A 115 18.51 3.93 -11.87
N LEU A 116 18.55 3.97 -10.54
CA LEU A 116 17.69 3.16 -9.70
C LEU A 116 16.23 3.57 -9.82
N SER A 117 15.95 4.86 -10.00
CA SER A 117 14.60 5.38 -10.26
C SER A 117 14.07 4.95 -11.62
N ASP A 118 14.95 4.78 -12.61
CA ASP A 118 14.64 4.27 -13.94
C ASP A 118 14.60 2.73 -14.02
N GLU A 119 14.64 2.05 -12.86
CA GLU A 119 14.63 0.58 -12.75
C GLU A 119 15.81 -0.08 -13.49
N VAL A 120 16.91 0.64 -13.61
CA VAL A 120 18.17 0.12 -14.16
C VAL A 120 19.01 -0.43 -13.01
N PHE A 121 19.12 -1.76 -12.97
CA PHE A 121 19.82 -2.49 -11.90
C PHE A 121 21.13 -3.10 -12.39
N PRO A 122 22.15 -3.22 -11.51
CA PRO A 122 23.35 -3.99 -11.82
C PRO A 122 23.05 -5.49 -11.90
N SER A 123 23.93 -6.24 -12.57
CA SER A 123 23.76 -7.69 -12.75
C SER A 123 23.79 -8.45 -11.40
N LEU A 124 22.96 -9.48 -11.30
CA LEU A 124 22.84 -10.36 -10.13
C LEU A 124 23.24 -11.82 -10.41
N GLU A 125 23.72 -12.14 -11.63
CA GLU A 125 23.85 -13.52 -12.13
C GLU A 125 24.68 -14.43 -11.19
N ASP A 126 25.74 -13.90 -10.59
CA ASP A 126 26.67 -14.65 -9.75
C ASP A 126 26.50 -14.41 -8.24
N LEU A 127 25.49 -13.63 -7.83
CA LEU A 127 25.32 -13.29 -6.42
C LEU A 127 24.50 -14.35 -5.67
N PRO A 128 24.96 -14.81 -4.49
CA PRO A 128 24.09 -15.53 -3.58
C PRO A 128 22.90 -14.62 -3.20
N ILE A 129 21.76 -15.21 -2.85
CA ILE A 129 20.51 -14.50 -2.53
C ILE A 129 19.98 -13.52 -3.61
N ARG A 130 20.42 -13.63 -4.88
CA ARG A 130 19.93 -12.80 -6.00
C ARG A 130 18.41 -12.68 -6.09
N ASN A 131 17.69 -13.76 -5.77
CA ASN A 131 16.22 -13.77 -5.80
C ASN A 131 15.62 -12.82 -4.76
N VAL A 132 16.30 -12.65 -3.61
CA VAL A 132 15.89 -11.72 -2.56
C VAL A 132 16.15 -10.29 -2.98
N ILE A 133 17.36 -9.99 -3.48
CA ILE A 133 17.71 -8.66 -3.99
C ILE A 133 16.76 -8.25 -5.12
N HIS A 134 16.54 -9.16 -6.09
CA HIS A 134 15.60 -8.96 -7.18
C HIS A 134 14.17 -8.71 -6.66
N GLY A 135 13.72 -9.49 -5.67
CA GLY A 135 12.40 -9.31 -5.08
C GLY A 135 12.22 -7.96 -4.36
N CYS A 136 13.26 -7.49 -3.68
CA CYS A 136 13.30 -6.17 -3.04
C CYS A 136 13.21 -5.03 -4.06
N TRP A 137 13.96 -5.11 -5.17
CA TRP A 137 13.97 -4.06 -6.19
C TRP A 137 12.72 -4.03 -7.08
N ASN A 138 12.14 -5.19 -7.37
CA ASN A 138 10.95 -5.33 -8.24
C ASN A 138 9.63 -5.37 -7.45
N GLU A 139 9.65 -4.92 -6.20
CA GLU A 139 8.47 -4.84 -5.34
C GLU A 139 7.69 -6.16 -5.16
N LEU A 140 8.37 -7.30 -5.31
CA LEU A 140 7.79 -8.65 -5.16
C LEU A 140 7.49 -9.02 -3.70
N TYR A 141 7.92 -8.19 -2.76
CA TYR A 141 7.60 -8.30 -1.35
C TYR A 141 6.68 -7.17 -0.93
N ASP A 142 5.57 -7.51 -0.28
CA ASP A 142 4.61 -6.53 0.24
C ASP A 142 5.17 -5.77 1.44
N ASN A 143 6.10 -6.39 2.17
CA ASN A 143 6.69 -5.86 3.39
C ASN A 143 7.90 -6.71 3.83
N ALA A 144 8.63 -6.22 4.84
CA ALA A 144 9.48 -7.05 5.71
C ALA A 144 8.67 -7.75 6.84
N VAL A 145 7.33 -7.61 6.77
CA VAL A 145 6.21 -7.75 7.75
C VAL A 145 6.38 -6.86 9.00
N CYS A 146 5.57 -5.82 9.29
CA CYS A 146 4.10 -5.68 9.22
C CYS A 146 3.62 -4.34 8.59
N SER A 147 2.51 -4.46 7.83
CA SER A 147 1.51 -3.54 7.25
C SER A 147 1.86 -2.10 6.82
N GLY A 148 1.70 -1.85 5.51
CA GLY A 148 1.51 -0.55 4.85
C GLY A 148 0.36 -0.60 3.83
N THR A 149 -0.75 -1.24 4.22
CA THR A 149 -1.99 -1.47 3.48
C THR A 149 -3.03 -0.37 3.76
N VAL A 150 -3.43 0.43 2.78
CA VAL A 150 -4.74 1.10 2.88
C VAL A 150 -5.81 0.01 2.75
N VAL A 151 -6.45 -0.36 3.85
CA VAL A 151 -7.42 -1.45 3.91
C VAL A 151 -8.82 -0.90 3.72
N ILE A 152 -9.30 -0.78 2.48
CA ILE A 152 -10.68 -0.31 2.28
C ILE A 152 -11.66 -1.45 2.54
N ILE A 153 -12.50 -1.32 3.58
CA ILE A 153 -13.61 -2.24 3.82
C ILE A 153 -14.80 -1.76 2.99
N GLY A 154 -15.05 -2.42 1.86
CA GLY A 154 -16.27 -2.23 1.07
C GLY A 154 -17.47 -2.84 1.78
N LEU A 155 -18.43 -2.02 2.16
CA LEU A 155 -19.65 -2.42 2.86
C LEU A 155 -20.90 -2.02 2.07
N SER A 156 -21.82 -2.96 1.80
CA SER A 156 -23.13 -2.64 1.21
C SER A 156 -24.30 -3.05 2.09
N THR A 157 -25.32 -2.18 2.09
CA THR A 157 -26.59 -2.44 2.74
C THR A 157 -27.48 -3.26 1.80
N SER A 158 -28.08 -4.34 2.31
CA SER A 158 -29.13 -5.10 1.59
C SER A 158 -30.45 -4.32 1.47
N ARG A 159 -30.54 -3.16 2.14
CA ARG A 159 -31.66 -2.22 2.07
C ARG A 159 -31.09 -0.88 1.64
N GLY A 160 -31.46 -0.42 0.44
CA GLY A 160 -31.07 0.89 -0.07
C GLY A 160 -31.26 1.95 1.01
N CYS A 161 -30.29 2.84 1.13
CA CYS A 161 -30.32 3.97 2.04
C CYS A 161 -31.71 4.61 1.98
N LEU A 162 -32.41 4.58 3.11
CA LEU A 162 -33.71 5.21 3.29
C LEU A 162 -33.56 6.70 2.93
N GLY A 163 -34.48 7.17 2.07
CA GLY A 163 -34.61 8.58 1.72
C GLY A 163 -35.18 9.44 2.84
#